data_AF-G4ZZJ8-F1
#
_entry.id   AF-G4ZZJ8-F1
#
_cell.length_a   1.000
_cell.length_b   1.000
_cell.length_c   1.000
_cell.angle_alpha   90.00
_cell.angle_beta   90.00
_cell.angle_gamma   90.00
#
_symmetry.space_group_name_H-M   'P 1'
#
loop_
_entity.id
_entity.type
_entity.pdbx_description
1 polymer ?
#
loop_
_entity_poly.entity_id
_entity_poly.type
_entity_poly.pdbx_seq_one_letter_code
_entity_poly.pdbx_strand_id
1 'polypeptide(L)'
;MSSFSCDFSCLAIFDPVCASNGETFSNACEFNQTRCSSGNATLEIVAQGACSSASASGSRSGSGSGASCLQEFACLDVYTPVCGSDGQTYSNECFLRRAQCSDPTLIMTSSGECATTSSSSSSASGGSAGAVSCVESVCTKEFLPQCGSDGVTYSNKCLLQNAQCINVSLALAFEGECTTAIGSSASISGPGPAVGSESAIGSGSASSPETNAASSRRKYTTLATIVSTLLSLLAL
;
A
#
# COMPACT_ATOMS: atom_id res chain seq x y z
N MET A 1 66.55 -10.07 -15.06
CA MET A 1 65.34 -10.01 -15.90
C MET A 1 64.17 -9.96 -14.94
N SER A 2 63.48 -8.83 -14.95
CA SER A 2 62.54 -8.39 -13.92
C SER A 2 61.41 -9.38 -13.73
N SER A 3 61.24 -9.86 -12.50
CA SER A 3 60.06 -10.62 -12.08
C SER A 3 58.85 -9.70 -12.22
N PHE A 4 58.03 -9.89 -13.25
CA PHE A 4 56.74 -9.23 -13.35
C PHE A 4 55.87 -9.74 -12.20
N SER A 5 55.77 -8.95 -11.14
CA SER A 5 54.93 -9.28 -10.00
C SER A 5 53.48 -8.99 -10.38
N CYS A 6 52.63 -10.00 -10.25
CA CYS A 6 51.18 -9.87 -10.40
C CYS A 6 50.51 -9.32 -9.13
N ASP A 7 51.32 -8.92 -8.14
CA ASP A 7 50.88 -8.38 -6.85
C ASP A 7 50.63 -6.87 -6.94
N PHE A 8 49.57 -6.48 -7.63
CA PHE A 8 49.04 -5.13 -7.57
C PHE A 8 47.69 -5.12 -6.85
N SER A 9 47.50 -4.14 -5.95
CA SER A 9 46.29 -4.03 -5.15
C SER A 9 45.11 -3.53 -5.97
N CYS A 10 44.00 -4.25 -5.90
CA CYS A 10 42.74 -3.85 -6.53
C CYS A 10 41.83 -3.12 -5.52
N LEU A 11 41.19 -2.04 -5.96
CA LEU A 11 40.13 -1.41 -5.18
C LEU A 11 38.89 -2.30 -5.20
N ALA A 12 38.18 -2.38 -4.07
CA ALA A 12 36.92 -3.11 -3.94
C ALA A 12 35.75 -2.34 -4.58
N ILE A 13 35.92 -1.91 -5.82
CA ILE A 13 34.88 -1.30 -6.64
C ILE A 13 34.19 -2.44 -7.37
N PHE A 14 32.87 -2.53 -7.23
CA PHE A 14 32.06 -3.54 -7.90
C PHE A 14 31.66 -3.05 -9.29
N ASP A 15 32.36 -3.54 -10.31
CA ASP A 15 32.14 -3.26 -11.74
C ASP A 15 32.38 -4.56 -12.53
N PRO A 16 31.43 -5.51 -12.48
CA PRO A 16 31.69 -6.90 -12.82
C PRO A 16 32.02 -7.10 -14.31
N VAL A 17 32.90 -8.05 -14.60
CA VAL A 17 33.28 -8.43 -15.96
C VAL A 17 33.19 -9.94 -16.16
N CYS A 18 32.78 -10.36 -17.36
CA CYS A 18 32.71 -11.76 -17.74
C CYS A 18 33.96 -12.16 -18.52
N ALA A 19 34.63 -13.22 -18.08
CA ALA A 19 35.80 -13.76 -18.75
C ALA A 19 35.46 -14.87 -19.76
N SER A 20 36.38 -15.15 -20.68
CA SER A 20 36.25 -16.15 -21.74
C SER A 20 36.10 -17.58 -21.23
N ASN A 21 36.51 -17.85 -19.99
CA ASN A 21 36.30 -19.12 -19.30
C ASN A 21 34.93 -19.23 -18.59
N GLY A 22 34.08 -18.21 -18.71
CA GLY A 22 32.76 -18.16 -18.08
C GLY A 22 32.77 -17.72 -16.61
N GLU A 23 33.93 -17.33 -16.06
CA GLU A 23 34.01 -16.79 -14.69
C GLU A 23 33.70 -15.29 -14.65
N THR A 24 33.00 -14.87 -13.60
CA THR A 24 32.73 -13.46 -13.31
C THR A 24 33.78 -12.93 -12.33
N PHE A 25 34.40 -11.81 -12.67
CA PHE A 25 35.31 -11.09 -11.78
C PHE A 25 34.63 -9.82 -11.26
N SER A 26 34.87 -9.46 -9.99
CA SER A 26 34.25 -8.30 -9.34
C SER A 26 34.57 -6.98 -10.04
N ASN A 27 35.74 -6.93 -10.69
CA ASN A 27 36.19 -5.83 -11.52
C ASN A 27 37.30 -6.26 -12.49
N ALA A 28 37.59 -5.39 -13.45
CA ALA A 28 38.66 -5.60 -14.42
C ALA A 28 40.07 -5.71 -13.78
N CYS A 29 40.28 -5.13 -12.59
CA CYS A 29 41.57 -5.24 -11.89
C CYS A 29 41.78 -6.67 -11.40
N GLU A 30 40.79 -7.27 -10.74
CA GLU A 30 40.83 -8.65 -10.25
C GLU A 30 40.95 -9.67 -11.40
N PHE A 31 40.28 -9.41 -12.53
CA PHE A 31 40.48 -10.17 -13.76
C PHE A 31 41.96 -10.14 -14.21
N ASN A 32 42.55 -8.95 -14.30
CA ASN A 32 43.93 -8.81 -14.75
C ASN A 32 44.94 -9.42 -13.78
N GLN A 33 44.68 -9.32 -12.47
CA GLN A 33 45.48 -9.95 -11.44
C GLN A 33 45.46 -11.48 -11.61
N THR A 34 44.28 -12.05 -11.84
CA THR A 34 44.10 -13.49 -12.07
C THR A 34 44.75 -13.93 -13.38
N ARG A 35 44.58 -13.18 -14.47
CA ARG A 35 45.22 -13.44 -15.77
C ARG A 35 46.74 -13.43 -15.67
N CYS A 36 47.30 -12.48 -14.92
CA CYS A 36 48.72 -12.38 -14.66
C CYS A 36 49.22 -13.57 -13.81
N SER A 37 48.57 -13.83 -12.67
CA SER A 37 48.98 -14.88 -11.71
C SER A 37 48.85 -16.30 -12.27
N SER A 38 47.86 -16.52 -13.15
CA SER A 38 47.67 -17.82 -13.84
C SER A 38 48.56 -17.99 -15.07
N GLY A 39 49.20 -16.92 -15.57
CA GLY A 39 49.92 -16.93 -16.84
C GLY A 39 49.05 -17.24 -18.06
N ASN A 40 47.71 -17.18 -17.93
CA ASN A 40 46.80 -17.54 -18.99
C ASN A 40 46.59 -16.36 -19.96
N ALA A 41 47.43 -16.28 -20.99
CA ALA A 41 47.33 -15.23 -22.01
C ALA A 41 46.06 -15.32 -22.89
N THR A 42 45.33 -16.43 -22.85
CA THR A 42 44.08 -16.64 -23.61
C THR A 42 42.82 -16.24 -22.84
N LEU A 43 42.98 -15.89 -21.55
CA LEU A 43 41.89 -15.39 -20.73
C LEU A 43 41.60 -13.94 -21.13
N GLU A 44 40.37 -13.69 -21.57
CA GLU A 44 39.93 -12.38 -22.09
C GLU A 44 38.58 -11.99 -21.48
N ILE A 45 38.32 -10.70 -21.35
CA ILE A 45 36.98 -10.21 -20.97
C ILE A 45 36.09 -10.28 -22.22
N VAL A 46 35.04 -11.10 -22.17
CA VAL A 46 34.10 -11.33 -23.28
C VAL A 46 32.84 -10.46 -23.18
N ALA A 47 32.50 -9.97 -21.99
CA ALA A 47 31.38 -9.05 -21.79
C ALA A 47 31.57 -8.17 -20.55
N GLN A 48 30.97 -6.98 -20.57
CA GLN A 48 30.74 -6.18 -19.37
C GLN A 48 29.55 -6.76 -18.60
N GLY A 49 29.64 -6.76 -17.27
CA GLY A 49 28.71 -7.46 -16.39
C GLY A 49 29.11 -8.90 -16.08
N ALA A 50 28.34 -9.56 -15.22
CA ALA A 50 28.54 -10.96 -14.87
C ALA A 50 28.32 -11.89 -16.08
N CYS A 51 29.01 -13.03 -16.09
CA CYS A 51 28.78 -14.04 -17.12
C CYS A 51 27.35 -14.55 -17.06
N SER A 52 26.71 -14.62 -18.22
CA SER A 52 25.33 -15.08 -18.38
C SER A 52 25.09 -16.51 -17.88
N SER A 53 26.17 -17.26 -17.60
CA SER A 53 26.17 -18.71 -17.38
C SER A 53 27.18 -19.27 -16.38
N ALA A 54 27.46 -18.61 -15.25
CA ALA A 54 28.01 -19.30 -14.07
C ALA A 54 28.00 -18.40 -12.84
N SER A 55 26.80 -18.04 -12.35
CA SER A 55 26.68 -17.79 -10.92
C SER A 55 26.45 -19.13 -10.24
N ALA A 56 27.53 -19.65 -9.64
CA ALA A 56 27.39 -20.12 -8.27
C ALA A 56 26.74 -18.97 -7.48
N SER A 57 25.53 -19.21 -6.96
CA SER A 57 24.59 -18.26 -6.36
C SER A 57 24.03 -17.16 -7.29
N GLY A 58 22.87 -17.42 -7.88
CA GLY A 58 22.08 -16.40 -8.58
C GLY A 58 21.16 -16.95 -9.66
N SER A 59 20.14 -17.69 -9.22
CA SER A 59 18.84 -17.95 -9.85
C SER A 59 18.68 -17.67 -11.36
N ARG A 60 18.81 -18.74 -12.16
CA ARG A 60 18.27 -18.82 -13.52
C ARG A 60 16.84 -19.36 -13.48
N SER A 61 15.89 -18.56 -13.96
CA SER A 61 14.55 -19.02 -14.30
C SER A 61 14.59 -20.07 -15.41
N GLY A 62 13.99 -21.24 -15.15
CA GLY A 62 13.65 -22.21 -16.20
C GLY A 62 13.41 -23.63 -15.71
N SER A 63 12.16 -23.93 -15.36
CA SER A 63 11.53 -25.26 -15.20
C SER A 63 12.02 -26.20 -14.10
N GLY A 64 11.19 -26.27 -13.05
CA GLY A 64 10.75 -27.57 -12.51
C GLY A 64 11.67 -28.22 -11.47
N SER A 65 11.66 -27.70 -10.25
CA SER A 65 11.60 -28.48 -9.00
C SER A 65 11.46 -27.48 -7.85
N GLY A 66 10.36 -27.56 -7.10
CA GLY A 66 9.92 -26.59 -6.08
C GLY A 66 10.80 -26.52 -4.84
N ALA A 67 12.07 -26.14 -4.97
CA ALA A 67 13.01 -26.01 -3.86
C ALA A 67 13.72 -24.64 -3.78
N SER A 68 13.59 -23.76 -4.77
CA SER A 68 14.40 -22.52 -4.83
C SER A 68 13.63 -21.22 -4.58
N CYS A 69 12.32 -21.25 -4.34
CA CYS A 69 11.60 -20.00 -4.12
C CYS A 69 11.93 -19.34 -2.78
N LEU A 70 11.87 -20.08 -1.67
CA LEU A 70 11.84 -19.46 -0.35
C LEU A 70 13.20 -18.85 0.06
N GLN A 71 14.26 -19.15 -0.69
CA GLN A 71 15.62 -18.79 -0.34
C GLN A 71 16.03 -17.36 -0.77
N GLU A 72 15.26 -16.69 -1.64
CA GLU A 72 15.70 -15.42 -2.26
C GLU A 72 14.58 -14.39 -2.52
N PHE A 73 13.63 -14.21 -1.59
CA PHE A 73 12.69 -13.08 -1.64
C PHE A 73 12.96 -12.10 -0.50
N ALA A 74 13.98 -11.25 -0.68
CA ALA A 74 14.12 -10.02 0.09
C ALA A 74 13.12 -8.98 -0.44
N CYS A 75 11.84 -9.11 -0.03
CA CYS A 75 10.83 -8.12 -0.38
C CYS A 75 10.99 -6.88 0.49
N LEU A 76 11.09 -5.71 -0.16
CA LEU A 76 10.98 -4.44 0.53
C LEU A 76 9.53 -4.24 1.01
N ASP A 77 9.35 -3.64 2.19
CA ASP A 77 8.06 -3.24 2.73
C ASP A 77 7.54 -1.95 2.08
N VAL A 78 7.52 -1.91 0.74
CA VAL A 78 6.92 -0.84 -0.04
C VAL A 78 5.47 -1.20 -0.33
N TYR A 79 4.54 -0.33 0.05
CA TYR A 79 3.11 -0.56 -0.16
C TYR A 79 2.67 -0.10 -1.56
N THR A 80 2.59 -1.06 -2.48
CA THR A 80 2.05 -0.91 -3.84
C THR A 80 1.18 -2.13 -4.15
N PRO A 81 -0.06 -2.16 -3.62
CA PRO A 81 -0.82 -3.40 -3.49
C PRO A 81 -1.21 -4.00 -4.84
N VAL A 82 -1.36 -5.33 -4.85
CA VAL A 82 -1.84 -6.11 -6.00
C VAL A 82 -2.85 -7.17 -5.54
N CYS A 83 -3.81 -7.50 -6.41
CA CYS A 83 -4.82 -8.51 -6.14
C CYS A 83 -4.42 -9.84 -6.78
N GLY A 84 -4.35 -10.90 -5.98
CA GLY A 84 -4.15 -12.28 -6.45
C GLY A 84 -5.44 -12.93 -6.94
N SER A 85 -5.32 -13.99 -7.74
CA SER A 85 -6.44 -14.82 -8.22
C SER A 85 -7.10 -15.62 -7.10
N ASP A 86 -6.44 -15.73 -5.95
CA ASP A 86 -6.98 -16.24 -4.70
C ASP A 86 -7.87 -15.22 -3.95
N GLY A 87 -8.03 -14.01 -4.49
CA GLY A 87 -8.79 -12.93 -3.87
C GLY A 87 -8.05 -12.26 -2.71
N GLN A 88 -6.75 -12.55 -2.51
CA GLN A 88 -5.94 -11.91 -1.48
C GLN A 88 -5.20 -10.69 -2.01
N THR A 89 -5.18 -9.63 -1.19
CA THR A 89 -4.36 -8.45 -1.43
C THR A 89 -2.94 -8.69 -0.93
N TYR A 90 -1.97 -8.52 -1.81
CA TYR A 90 -0.54 -8.58 -1.49
C TYR A 90 0.02 -7.16 -1.44
N SER A 91 0.83 -6.83 -0.41
CA SER A 91 1.37 -5.48 -0.19
C SER A 91 2.17 -4.93 -1.37
N ASN A 92 2.79 -5.83 -2.15
CA ASN A 92 3.39 -5.54 -3.43
C ASN A 92 3.56 -6.82 -4.27
N GLU A 93 3.99 -6.65 -5.52
CA GLU A 93 4.22 -7.76 -6.45
C GLU A 93 5.26 -8.77 -5.94
N CYS A 94 6.27 -8.33 -5.17
CA CYS A 94 7.26 -9.24 -4.59
C CYS A 94 6.59 -10.23 -3.63
N PHE A 95 5.69 -9.75 -2.77
CA PHE A 95 4.94 -10.61 -1.85
C PHE A 95 4.01 -11.59 -2.59
N LEU A 96 3.40 -11.17 -3.70
CA LEU A 96 2.60 -12.06 -4.56
C LEU A 96 3.48 -13.17 -5.17
N ARG A 97 4.63 -12.81 -5.75
CA ARG A 97 5.58 -13.78 -6.33
C ARG A 97 6.13 -14.76 -5.30
N ARG A 98 6.37 -14.30 -4.07
CA ARG A 98 6.76 -15.18 -2.95
C ARG A 98 5.66 -16.18 -2.61
N ALA A 99 4.38 -15.78 -2.69
CA ALA A 99 3.26 -16.68 -2.44
C ALA A 99 3.05 -17.69 -3.58
N GLN A 100 3.40 -17.33 -4.83
CA GLN A 100 3.35 -18.25 -6.00
C GLN A 100 4.21 -19.51 -5.83
N CYS A 101 5.06 -19.52 -4.83
CA CYS A 101 5.94 -20.63 -4.54
C CYS A 101 5.30 -21.74 -3.73
N SER A 102 4.37 -21.35 -2.88
CA SER A 102 3.48 -22.28 -2.19
C SER A 102 2.31 -22.65 -3.10
N ASP A 103 1.85 -21.70 -3.92
CA ASP A 103 0.77 -21.91 -4.89
C ASP A 103 1.15 -21.43 -6.30
N PRO A 104 1.67 -22.32 -7.17
CA PRO A 104 2.08 -21.95 -8.53
C PRO A 104 0.91 -21.56 -9.44
N THR A 105 -0.34 -21.73 -9.00
CA THR A 105 -1.54 -21.34 -9.75
C THR A 105 -1.98 -19.91 -9.45
N LEU A 106 -1.41 -19.30 -8.40
CA LEU A 106 -1.66 -17.92 -8.02
C LEU A 106 -1.16 -16.96 -9.12
N ILE A 107 -2.02 -16.08 -9.62
CA ILE A 107 -1.65 -15.03 -10.59
C ILE A 107 -2.19 -13.67 -10.13
N MET A 108 -1.55 -12.59 -10.57
CA MET A 108 -2.08 -11.24 -10.35
C MET A 108 -3.30 -11.00 -11.24
N THR A 109 -4.42 -10.62 -10.63
CA THR A 109 -5.69 -10.34 -11.30
C THR A 109 -5.92 -8.84 -11.52
N SER A 110 -5.45 -7.97 -10.61
CA SER A 110 -5.53 -6.51 -10.76
C SER A 110 -4.38 -5.82 -10.04
N SER A 111 -3.99 -4.64 -10.53
CA SER A 111 -3.25 -3.66 -9.73
C SER A 111 -4.18 -3.06 -8.68
N GLY A 112 -3.63 -2.75 -7.50
CA GLY A 112 -4.42 -2.35 -6.35
C GLY A 112 -4.91 -3.53 -5.52
N GLU A 113 -5.60 -3.21 -4.44
CA GLU A 113 -6.18 -4.20 -3.52
C GLU A 113 -7.28 -5.01 -4.23
N CYS A 114 -7.53 -6.23 -3.78
CA CYS A 114 -8.66 -7.00 -4.29
C CYS A 114 -9.97 -6.26 -4.05
N ALA A 115 -10.83 -6.28 -5.07
CA ALA A 115 -12.20 -5.82 -4.93
C ALA A 115 -12.90 -6.74 -3.94
N THR A 116 -12.97 -6.35 -2.67
CA THR A 116 -13.70 -7.10 -1.68
C THR A 116 -15.17 -7.10 -2.08
N THR A 117 -15.70 -8.25 -2.50
CA THR A 117 -17.12 -8.54 -2.27
C THR A 117 -17.28 -8.66 -0.75
N SER A 118 -17.50 -7.52 -0.09
CA SER A 118 -18.05 -7.38 1.24
C SER A 118 -17.72 -8.51 2.22
N SER A 119 -16.45 -8.63 2.62
CA SER A 119 -16.02 -9.37 3.83
C SER A 119 -14.64 -8.90 4.31
N SER A 120 -14.41 -7.59 4.27
CA SER A 120 -13.74 -6.89 5.35
C SER A 120 -14.48 -5.57 5.44
N SER A 121 -15.45 -5.59 6.33
CA SER A 121 -16.40 -4.52 6.65
C SER A 121 -15.68 -3.22 7.00
N SER A 122 -15.46 -2.40 5.98
CA SER A 122 -15.53 -0.96 6.13
C SER A 122 -16.97 -0.52 5.82
N SER A 123 -17.74 -0.38 6.89
CA SER A 123 -18.99 0.40 7.00
C SER A 123 -20.32 -0.21 6.48
N ALA A 124 -21.13 -0.54 7.50
CA ALA A 124 -22.59 -0.39 7.61
C ALA A 124 -23.56 -1.49 7.10
N SER A 125 -24.25 -2.07 8.10
CA SER A 125 -25.59 -2.68 8.15
C SER A 125 -25.78 -4.15 7.76
N GLY A 126 -26.24 -4.94 8.75
CA GLY A 126 -26.90 -6.23 8.55
C GLY A 126 -26.40 -7.33 9.48
N GLY A 127 -27.07 -7.53 10.61
CA GLY A 127 -26.69 -8.53 11.61
C GLY A 127 -26.84 -9.98 11.16
N SER A 128 -25.97 -10.84 11.70
CA SER A 128 -26.31 -12.22 12.02
C SER A 128 -25.43 -12.71 13.16
N ALA A 129 -26.09 -13.33 14.13
CA ALA A 129 -25.51 -13.85 15.36
C ALA A 129 -24.46 -14.93 15.05
N GLY A 130 -23.18 -14.58 15.22
CA GLY A 130 -22.07 -15.50 15.08
C GLY A 130 -20.81 -14.83 15.63
N ALA A 131 -20.23 -15.43 16.66
CA ALA A 131 -19.14 -14.94 17.50
C ALA A 131 -18.19 -13.91 16.82
N VAL A 132 -18.30 -12.65 17.25
CA VAL A 132 -17.41 -11.57 16.83
C VAL A 132 -16.03 -11.82 17.45
N SER A 133 -15.07 -12.27 16.64
CA SER A 133 -13.68 -12.39 17.06
C SER A 133 -13.02 -11.01 16.99
N CYS A 134 -13.00 -10.30 18.11
CA CYS A 134 -12.31 -9.02 18.20
C CYS A 134 -10.81 -9.21 18.31
N VAL A 135 -10.11 -8.78 17.28
CA VAL A 135 -8.66 -8.60 17.33
C VAL A 135 -8.41 -7.17 17.78
N GLU A 136 -7.90 -7.01 18.99
CA GLU A 136 -7.51 -5.70 19.51
C GLU A 136 -6.39 -5.12 18.64
N SER A 137 -6.68 -4.02 17.95
CA SER A 137 -5.71 -3.38 17.06
C SER A 137 -4.73 -2.54 17.87
N VAL A 138 -3.45 -2.57 17.52
CA VAL A 138 -2.43 -1.69 18.13
C VAL A 138 -2.71 -0.25 17.72
N CYS A 139 -3.03 0.60 18.68
CA CYS A 139 -3.31 2.01 18.44
C CYS A 139 -2.08 2.91 18.68
N THR A 140 -2.00 3.99 17.92
CA THR A 140 -1.12 5.13 18.21
C THR A 140 -1.55 5.82 19.51
N LYS A 141 -0.64 6.55 20.15
CA LYS A 141 -0.90 7.31 21.40
C LYS A 141 -1.29 8.77 21.16
N GLU A 142 -1.79 9.08 19.97
CA GLU A 142 -2.30 10.43 19.70
C GLU A 142 -3.58 10.68 20.50
N PHE A 143 -3.72 11.92 21.00
CA PHE A 143 -4.86 12.35 21.80
C PHE A 143 -5.82 13.17 20.93
N LEU A 144 -6.77 12.47 20.32
CA LEU A 144 -7.88 12.99 19.53
C LEU A 144 -9.18 12.40 20.10
N PRO A 145 -9.64 12.92 21.27
CA PRO A 145 -10.59 12.21 22.11
C PRO A 145 -11.95 12.03 21.45
N GLN A 146 -12.61 10.93 21.79
CA GLN A 146 -13.93 10.55 21.30
C GLN A 146 -14.80 10.10 22.48
N CYS A 147 -15.98 10.69 22.65
CA CYS A 147 -16.89 10.31 23.72
C CYS A 147 -17.79 9.18 23.27
N GLY A 148 -17.74 8.04 23.96
CA GLY A 148 -18.63 6.91 23.72
C GLY A 148 -20.02 7.11 24.31
N SER A 149 -21.00 6.38 23.78
CA SER A 149 -22.37 6.32 24.33
C SER A 149 -22.45 5.71 25.73
N ASP A 150 -21.36 5.06 26.17
CA ASP A 150 -21.12 4.56 27.52
C ASP A 150 -20.60 5.64 28.48
N GLY A 151 -20.37 6.87 28.00
CA GLY A 151 -19.81 7.96 28.78
C GLY A 151 -18.31 7.85 29.01
N VAL A 152 -17.61 6.97 28.30
CA VAL A 152 -16.16 6.80 28.37
C VAL A 152 -15.47 7.63 27.30
N THR A 153 -14.45 8.38 27.70
CA THR A 153 -13.55 9.09 26.78
C THR A 153 -12.52 8.12 26.23
N TYR A 154 -12.53 7.90 24.92
CA TYR A 154 -11.52 7.14 24.20
C TYR A 154 -10.46 8.10 23.66
N SER A 155 -9.17 7.88 23.96
CA SER A 155 -8.10 8.83 23.60
C SER A 155 -7.95 9.06 22.09
N ASN A 156 -8.41 8.12 21.28
CA ASN A 156 -8.53 8.27 19.83
C ASN A 156 -9.56 7.32 19.24
N LYS A 157 -9.83 7.50 17.95
CA LYS A 157 -10.79 6.70 17.18
C LYS A 157 -10.45 5.20 17.15
N CYS A 158 -9.16 4.84 17.13
CA CYS A 158 -8.75 3.44 17.16
C CYS A 158 -9.19 2.74 18.46
N LEU A 159 -8.99 3.40 19.61
CA LEU A 159 -9.44 2.86 20.90
C LEU A 159 -10.96 2.73 21.00
N LEU A 160 -11.72 3.71 20.46
CA LEU A 160 -13.18 3.61 20.38
C LEU A 160 -13.59 2.40 19.53
N GLN A 161 -12.97 2.21 18.37
CA GLN A 161 -13.30 1.10 17.46
C GLN A 161 -12.97 -0.28 18.07
N ASN A 162 -11.86 -0.40 18.79
CA ASN A 162 -11.55 -1.62 19.54
C ASN A 162 -12.65 -1.93 20.57
N ALA A 163 -13.12 -0.91 21.29
CA ALA A 163 -14.21 -1.07 22.25
C ALA A 163 -15.56 -1.38 21.57
N GLN A 164 -15.84 -0.80 20.40
CA GLN A 164 -17.03 -1.10 19.60
C GLN A 164 -17.05 -2.52 19.06
N CYS A 165 -15.88 -3.11 18.84
CA CYS A 165 -15.81 -4.52 18.49
C CYS A 165 -16.33 -5.39 19.66
N ILE A 166 -15.84 -5.13 20.88
CA ILE A 166 -16.18 -5.91 22.08
C ILE A 166 -17.63 -5.62 22.49
N ASN A 167 -18.04 -4.35 22.41
CA ASN A 167 -19.38 -3.87 22.72
C ASN A 167 -20.02 -3.31 21.45
N VAL A 168 -20.71 -4.18 20.72
CA VAL A 168 -21.40 -3.84 19.46
C VAL A 168 -22.46 -2.74 19.61
N SER A 169 -22.95 -2.49 20.82
CA SER A 169 -23.92 -1.43 21.12
C SER A 169 -23.28 -0.09 21.45
N LEU A 170 -21.95 -0.03 21.57
CA LEU A 170 -21.21 1.21 21.79
C LEU A 170 -21.25 2.08 20.52
N ALA A 171 -21.85 3.25 20.63
CA ALA A 171 -21.84 4.26 19.58
C ALA A 171 -20.90 5.41 19.96
N LEU A 172 -20.45 6.18 18.97
CA LEU A 172 -19.89 7.49 19.21
C LEU A 172 -21.02 8.42 19.69
N ALA A 173 -20.87 9.02 20.87
CA ALA A 173 -21.77 10.08 21.34
C ALA A 173 -21.43 11.41 20.66
N PHE A 174 -20.17 11.85 20.74
CA PHE A 174 -19.66 13.05 20.08
C PHE A 174 -18.13 13.06 20.03
N GLU A 175 -17.57 13.87 19.12
CA GLU A 175 -16.12 14.11 19.06
C GLU A 175 -15.67 15.00 20.22
N GLY A 176 -14.65 14.56 20.95
CA GLY A 176 -14.16 15.22 22.17
C GLY A 176 -14.17 14.31 23.40
N GLU A 177 -13.78 14.86 24.55
CA GLU A 177 -13.85 14.15 25.83
C GLU A 177 -15.29 14.12 26.36
N CYS A 178 -15.67 13.01 27.00
CA CYS A 178 -16.90 12.99 27.77
C CYS A 178 -16.79 13.97 28.94
N THR A 179 -17.64 15.00 28.93
CA THR A 179 -17.80 15.87 30.08
C THR A 179 -18.71 15.18 31.09
N THR A 180 -18.19 14.81 32.26
CA THR A 180 -19.05 14.49 33.39
C THR A 180 -19.92 15.71 33.66
N ALA A 181 -21.23 15.56 33.51
CA ALA A 181 -22.21 16.54 33.93
C ALA A 181 -22.12 16.72 35.46
N ILE A 182 -21.19 17.54 35.92
CA ILE A 182 -21.40 18.34 37.13
C ILE A 182 -22.33 19.46 36.70
N GLY A 183 -23.58 19.34 37.15
CA GLY A 183 -24.74 19.99 36.57
C GLY A 183 -24.57 21.48 36.27
N SER A 184 -24.90 21.84 35.04
CA SER A 184 -25.63 23.07 34.76
C SER A 184 -26.55 22.80 33.57
N SER A 185 -27.83 22.75 33.89
CA SER A 185 -28.94 22.83 32.96
C SER A 185 -28.79 24.09 32.10
N ALA A 186 -28.61 23.92 30.78
CA ALA A 186 -28.90 24.86 29.68
C ALA A 186 -28.07 24.41 28.46
N SER A 187 -28.59 23.99 27.32
CA SER A 187 -29.93 24.04 26.78
C SER A 187 -30.05 22.90 25.77
N ILE A 188 -30.99 22.00 25.99
CA ILE A 188 -31.55 21.20 24.89
C ILE A 188 -32.41 22.18 24.10
N SER A 189 -31.93 22.58 22.92
CA SER A 189 -32.78 23.11 21.87
C SER A 189 -32.69 22.19 20.66
N GLY A 190 -33.15 20.96 20.87
CA GLY A 190 -33.85 20.25 19.81
C GLY A 190 -35.35 20.56 19.96
N PRO A 191 -36.06 21.01 18.91
CA PRO A 191 -37.52 20.96 18.92
C PRO A 191 -37.94 19.48 18.94
N GLY A 192 -38.40 19.04 20.11
CA GLY A 192 -39.05 17.74 20.31
C GLY A 192 -40.46 17.70 19.72
N PRO A 193 -41.03 16.49 19.59
CA PRO A 193 -42.20 16.18 18.79
C PRO A 193 -43.52 16.56 19.50
N ALA A 194 -44.54 16.90 18.71
CA ALA A 194 -45.92 16.94 19.16
C ALA A 194 -46.60 15.60 18.82
N VAL A 195 -47.11 14.91 19.84
CA VAL A 195 -48.09 13.83 19.69
C VAL A 195 -49.48 14.43 19.62
N GLY A 196 -50.24 14.04 18.59
CA GLY A 196 -51.65 14.37 18.39
C GLY A 196 -52.21 13.44 17.33
N SER A 197 -53.10 12.55 17.75
CA SER A 197 -53.81 11.53 16.99
C SER A 197 -54.79 12.12 15.96
N GLU A 198 -54.85 11.54 14.76
CA GLU A 198 -56.06 11.02 14.09
C GLU A 198 -55.74 10.47 12.69
N SER A 199 -56.39 9.35 12.34
CA SER A 199 -56.27 8.61 11.08
C SER A 199 -57.12 9.24 9.96
N ALA A 200 -56.59 9.35 8.74
CA ALA A 200 -57.40 9.20 7.52
C ALA A 200 -56.54 9.00 6.25
N ILE A 201 -56.84 7.89 5.59
CA ILE A 201 -56.67 7.55 4.17
C ILE A 201 -56.99 8.71 3.19
N GLY A 202 -56.25 8.79 2.08
CA GLY A 202 -56.63 9.65 0.95
C GLY A 202 -55.56 9.77 -0.14
N SER A 203 -55.70 8.97 -1.20
CA SER A 203 -54.98 9.08 -2.47
C SER A 203 -55.29 10.39 -3.20
N GLY A 204 -54.32 10.97 -3.92
CA GLY A 204 -54.56 12.08 -4.82
C GLY A 204 -53.32 12.54 -5.58
N SER A 205 -53.23 12.15 -6.85
CA SER A 205 -52.33 12.71 -7.86
C SER A 205 -52.69 14.16 -8.16
N ALA A 206 -51.71 14.98 -8.54
CA ALA A 206 -51.63 15.67 -9.85
C ALA A 206 -50.87 17.00 -9.82
N SER A 207 -49.98 17.13 -10.81
CA SER A 207 -49.71 18.33 -11.63
C SER A 207 -48.81 19.45 -11.11
N SER A 208 -47.82 19.73 -11.98
CA SER A 208 -46.86 20.83 -12.07
C SER A 208 -47.45 22.24 -11.87
N PRO A 209 -46.58 23.26 -11.69
CA PRO A 209 -46.12 23.99 -12.89
C PRO A 209 -44.63 24.32 -12.92
N GLU A 210 -44.17 24.52 -14.15
CA GLU A 210 -42.86 25.00 -14.56
C GLU A 210 -42.63 26.47 -14.12
N THR A 211 -41.38 26.87 -13.86
CA THR A 211 -40.63 27.81 -14.72
C THR A 211 -39.27 28.22 -14.14
N ASN A 212 -38.27 28.20 -15.03
CA ASN A 212 -37.11 29.09 -15.17
C ASN A 212 -35.93 29.02 -14.18
N ALA A 213 -34.91 28.28 -14.64
CA ALA A 213 -33.61 28.81 -15.08
C ALA A 213 -32.83 29.79 -14.18
N ALA A 214 -31.73 29.31 -13.60
CA ALA A 214 -30.44 30.00 -13.60
C ALA A 214 -29.28 29.04 -13.29
N SER A 215 -28.54 28.68 -14.33
CA SER A 215 -27.29 27.91 -14.27
C SER A 215 -26.17 28.81 -13.74
N SER A 216 -25.76 28.61 -12.48
CA SER A 216 -24.55 29.25 -11.94
C SER A 216 -23.36 28.30 -12.14
N ARG A 217 -22.73 28.39 -13.33
CA ARG A 217 -21.47 27.71 -13.61
C ARG A 217 -20.36 28.40 -12.81
N ARG A 218 -19.82 27.71 -11.80
CA ARG A 218 -18.54 28.06 -11.17
C ARG A 218 -17.45 28.00 -12.25
N LYS A 219 -16.88 29.16 -12.57
CA LYS A 219 -15.71 29.31 -13.46
C LYS A 219 -14.49 28.72 -12.74
N TYR A 220 -14.18 27.45 -12.99
CA TYR A 220 -12.82 26.95 -12.81
C TYR A 220 -12.07 27.27 -14.10
N THR A 221 -11.47 28.46 -14.12
CA THR A 221 -10.59 28.88 -15.20
C THR A 221 -9.33 28.03 -15.11
N THR A 222 -9.17 27.19 -16.13
CA THR A 222 -8.11 26.21 -16.33
C THR A 222 -6.73 26.87 -16.24
N LEU A 223 -5.80 26.20 -15.55
CA LEU A 223 -4.36 26.47 -15.43
C LEU A 223 -3.59 26.69 -16.76
N ALA A 224 -4.28 26.62 -17.91
CA ALA A 224 -3.71 26.77 -19.25
C ALA A 224 -3.44 28.23 -19.64
N THR A 225 -4.08 29.24 -19.02
CA THR A 225 -3.86 30.65 -19.38
C THR A 225 -2.67 31.28 -18.65
N ILE A 226 -2.26 30.74 -17.50
CA ILE A 226 -1.12 31.24 -16.72
C ILE A 226 0.21 30.88 -17.40
N VAL A 227 0.25 29.76 -18.13
CA VAL A 227 1.45 29.31 -18.85
C VAL A 227 1.73 30.18 -20.10
N SER A 228 0.68 30.68 -20.77
CA SER A 228 0.87 31.54 -21.95
C SER A 228 1.34 32.96 -21.63
N THR A 229 1.01 33.52 -20.46
CA THR A 229 1.46 34.87 -20.10
C THR A 229 2.90 34.90 -19.60
N LEU A 230 3.41 33.79 -19.05
CA LEU A 230 4.80 33.67 -18.60
C LEU A 230 5.80 33.47 -19.75
N LEU A 231 5.39 32.89 -20.88
CA LEU A 231 6.28 32.67 -22.02
C LEU A 231 6.60 33.96 -22.81
N SER A 232 5.80 35.02 -22.66
CA SER A 232 6.00 36.29 -23.37
C SER A 232 6.95 37.27 -22.66
N LEU A 233 7.34 37.01 -21.40
CA LEU A 233 8.30 37.85 -20.66
C LEU A 233 9.76 37.39 -20.77
N LEU A 234 10.03 36.24 -21.39
CA LEU A 234 11.40 35.73 -21.60
C LEU A 234 11.96 36.03 -23.00
N ALA A 235 11.25 36.84 -23.80
CA ALA A 235 11.64 37.18 -25.17
C ALA A 235 11.98 38.68 -25.39
N LEU A 236 12.34 39.41 -24.33
CA LEU A 236 13.04 40.70 -24.42
C LEU A 236 14.40 40.61 -23.71
#